data_AF-A0A011NVI8-F1
#
_entry.id   AF-A0A011NVI8-F1
#
_cell.length_a   1.000
_cell.length_b   1.000
_cell.length_c   1.000
_cell.angle_alpha   90.00
_cell.angle_beta   90.00
_cell.angle_gamma   90.00
#
_symmetry.space_group_name_H-M   'P 1'
#
loop_
_entity.id
_entity.type
_entity.pdbx_description
1 polymer ?
#
loop_
_entity_poly.entity_id
_entity_poly.type
_entity_poly.pdbx_seq_one_letter_code
_entity_poly.pdbx_strand_id
1 'polypeptide(L)'
;MNRTVETAIVENGCDSIVTEGLAYDRCQVGILINVEAERHFGRHDLSTTEQLFTVFRTQVDVVLPGGAAVLNASQPMLVDMAPLCDGEVIYFAADGDLPAIVDHRGRGGRAVFVRDGEVVLASSEREAVITSLRAIPLTDGGRIAVQVDNALAAAAAAWALGIAPEIVRTALETAANGFDQRR
;
A
#
# COMPACT_ATOMS: atom_id res chain seq x y z
N MET A 1 -4.18 5.03 -26.65
CA MET A 1 -3.49 5.67 -25.51
C MET A 1 -3.85 7.15 -25.50
N ASN A 2 -4.59 7.61 -24.49
CA ASN A 2 -5.06 8.99 -24.39
C ASN A 2 -3.92 9.89 -23.87
N ARG A 3 -3.60 10.99 -24.57
CA ARG A 3 -2.44 11.85 -24.27
C ARG A 3 -2.68 12.84 -23.12
N THR A 4 -3.86 12.83 -22.50
CA THR A 4 -4.20 13.65 -21.32
C THR A 4 -4.23 12.86 -20.01
N VAL A 5 -3.97 11.55 -20.04
CA VAL A 5 -3.91 10.74 -18.82
C VAL A 5 -2.48 10.78 -18.28
N GLU A 6 -2.30 11.42 -17.12
CA GLU A 6 -1.02 11.52 -16.43
C GLU A 6 -0.77 10.32 -15.50
N THR A 7 -1.85 9.72 -14.96
CA THR A 7 -1.79 8.55 -14.06
C THR A 7 -2.99 7.64 -14.28
N ALA A 8 -2.78 6.33 -14.26
CA ALA A 8 -3.84 5.32 -14.23
C ALA A 8 -3.72 4.47 -12.96
N ILE A 9 -4.84 4.18 -12.31
CA ILE A 9 -4.92 3.28 -11.15
C ILE A 9 -5.64 2.02 -11.59
N VAL A 10 -5.03 0.86 -11.34
CA VAL A 10 -5.56 -0.45 -11.72
C VAL A 10 -5.60 -1.34 -10.49
N GLU A 11 -6.79 -1.86 -10.17
CA GLU A 11 -7.00 -2.84 -9.10
C GLU A 11 -6.95 -4.24 -9.70
N ASN A 12 -6.16 -5.15 -9.09
CA ASN A 12 -6.05 -6.53 -9.52
C ASN A 12 -6.28 -7.46 -8.32
N GLY A 13 -7.15 -8.45 -8.50
CA GLY A 13 -7.32 -9.54 -7.53
C GLY A 13 -6.40 -10.72 -7.82
N CYS A 14 -6.26 -11.63 -6.85
CA CYS A 14 -5.51 -12.88 -7.01
C CYS A 14 -5.99 -13.68 -8.23
N ASP A 15 -7.31 -13.80 -8.42
CA ASP A 15 -7.89 -14.50 -9.56
C ASP A 15 -7.39 -13.89 -10.89
N SER A 16 -7.46 -12.56 -11.04
CA SER A 16 -7.00 -11.85 -12.25
C SER A 16 -5.51 -12.10 -12.53
N ILE A 17 -4.66 -12.02 -11.50
CA ILE A 17 -3.21 -12.26 -11.66
C ILE A 17 -2.94 -13.69 -12.14
N VAL A 18 -3.66 -14.67 -11.60
CA VAL A 18 -3.45 -16.09 -11.94
C VAL A 18 -4.00 -16.44 -13.33
N THR A 19 -5.14 -15.88 -13.73
CA THR A 19 -5.80 -16.25 -14.99
C THR A 19 -5.38 -15.39 -16.17
N GLU A 20 -5.20 -14.08 -15.96
CA GLU A 20 -5.01 -13.08 -17.01
C GLU A 20 -3.65 -12.39 -16.91
N GLY A 21 -2.98 -12.49 -15.77
CA GLY A 21 -1.81 -11.68 -15.45
C GLY A 21 -2.21 -10.25 -15.07
N LEU A 22 -1.22 -9.34 -15.08
CA LEU A 22 -1.47 -7.92 -14.89
C LEU A 22 -1.85 -7.25 -16.20
N ALA A 23 -2.76 -6.28 -16.14
CA ALA A 23 -3.16 -5.48 -17.31
C ALA A 23 -2.07 -4.52 -17.84
N TYR A 24 -0.87 -4.57 -17.26
CA TYR A 24 0.27 -3.71 -17.56
C TYR A 24 1.59 -4.44 -17.31
N ASP A 25 2.65 -4.04 -18.03
CA ASP A 25 3.97 -4.68 -17.93
C ASP A 25 4.81 -4.14 -16.76
N ARG A 26 4.66 -2.85 -16.46
CA ARG A 26 5.43 -2.11 -15.46
C ARG A 26 4.60 -1.02 -14.79
N CYS A 27 4.90 -0.70 -13.54
CA CYS A 27 4.26 0.39 -12.80
C CYS A 27 5.29 1.26 -12.05
N GLN A 28 4.89 2.51 -11.81
CA GLN A 28 5.67 3.44 -10.97
C GLN A 28 5.48 3.14 -9.48
N VAL A 29 4.29 2.68 -9.09
CA VAL A 29 3.98 2.29 -7.71
C VAL A 29 3.17 0.99 -7.75
N GLY A 30 3.66 -0.04 -7.07
CA GLY A 30 2.93 -1.29 -6.81
C GLY A 30 2.49 -1.32 -5.34
N ILE A 31 1.23 -1.66 -5.06
CA ILE A 31 0.68 -1.62 -3.70
C ILE A 31 0.14 -3.01 -3.34
N LEU A 32 0.57 -3.55 -2.19
CA LEU A 32 -0.01 -4.76 -1.59
C LEU A 32 -0.53 -4.39 -0.20
N ILE A 33 -1.86 -4.27 -0.09
CA ILE A 33 -2.50 -3.77 1.12
C ILE A 33 -2.70 -4.88 2.15
N ASN A 34 -3.29 -6.00 1.71
CA ASN A 34 -3.49 -7.17 2.55
C ASN A 34 -3.59 -8.43 1.68
N VAL A 35 -3.24 -9.58 2.25
CA VAL A 35 -3.50 -10.89 1.66
C VAL A 35 -4.17 -11.78 2.71
N GLU A 36 -5.42 -12.16 2.45
CA GLU A 36 -6.17 -13.11 3.27
C GLU A 36 -6.04 -14.52 2.65
N ALA A 37 -4.98 -15.25 3.01
CA ALA A 37 -4.60 -16.50 2.35
C ALA A 37 -5.74 -17.53 2.26
N GLU A 38 -6.53 -17.65 3.33
CA GLU A 38 -7.64 -18.59 3.43
C GLU A 38 -8.74 -18.33 2.39
N ARG A 39 -8.88 -17.09 1.91
CA ARG A 39 -9.87 -16.75 0.87
C ARG A 39 -9.46 -17.22 -0.53
N HIS A 40 -8.20 -17.56 -0.71
CA HIS A 40 -7.64 -17.95 -2.00
C HIS A 40 -7.44 -19.46 -2.13
N PHE A 41 -7.38 -20.20 -1.02
CA PHE A 41 -7.21 -21.65 -1.05
C PHE A 41 -8.38 -22.38 -1.72
N GLY A 42 -8.05 -23.43 -2.47
CA GLY A 42 -9.00 -24.23 -3.24
C GLY A 42 -9.41 -23.61 -4.58
N ARG A 43 -8.97 -22.37 -4.87
CA ARG A 43 -9.18 -21.71 -6.17
C ARG A 43 -7.89 -21.82 -6.99
N HIS A 44 -8.02 -22.09 -8.28
CA HIS A 44 -6.88 -22.12 -9.21
C HIS A 44 -5.69 -23.01 -8.75
N ASP A 45 -5.98 -24.11 -8.04
CA ASP A 45 -4.99 -25.02 -7.45
C ASP A 45 -4.04 -24.38 -6.40
N LEU A 46 -4.45 -23.23 -5.84
CA LEU A 46 -3.78 -22.60 -4.73
C LEU A 46 -4.16 -23.33 -3.44
N SER A 47 -3.15 -23.84 -2.74
CA SER A 47 -3.30 -24.61 -1.50
C SER A 47 -2.22 -24.28 -0.47
N THR A 48 -1.18 -23.52 -0.85
CA THR A 48 -0.09 -23.15 0.04
C THR A 48 0.23 -21.66 0.00
N THR A 49 0.81 -21.16 1.09
CA THR A 49 1.23 -19.76 1.21
C THR A 49 2.36 -19.42 0.22
N GLU A 50 3.21 -20.39 -0.13
CA GLU A 50 4.30 -20.21 -1.10
C GLU A 50 3.74 -19.98 -2.52
N GLN A 51 2.65 -20.64 -2.88
CA GLN A 51 1.96 -20.39 -4.14
C GLN A 51 1.37 -18.98 -4.14
N LEU A 52 0.72 -18.55 -3.05
CA LEU A 52 0.21 -17.18 -2.93
C LEU A 52 1.31 -16.13 -2.97
N PHE A 53 2.43 -16.38 -2.30
CA PHE A 53 3.62 -15.54 -2.39
C PHE A 53 4.03 -15.36 -3.86
N THR A 54 4.08 -16.46 -4.63
CA THR A 54 4.44 -16.46 -6.05
C THR A 54 3.46 -15.64 -6.90
N VAL A 55 2.16 -15.66 -6.57
CA VAL A 55 1.16 -14.84 -7.26
C VAL A 55 1.34 -13.36 -6.91
N PHE A 56 1.30 -13.00 -5.63
CA PHE A 56 1.30 -11.60 -5.21
C PHE A 56 2.63 -10.89 -5.45
N ARG A 57 3.77 -11.60 -5.42
CA ARG A 57 5.07 -11.01 -5.79
C ARG A 57 5.09 -10.46 -7.21
N THR A 58 4.22 -10.91 -8.11
CA THR A 58 4.08 -10.36 -9.46
C THR A 58 3.88 -8.84 -9.43
N GLN A 59 3.15 -8.33 -8.42
CA GLN A 59 2.93 -6.89 -8.24
C GLN A 59 4.21 -6.13 -7.89
N VAL A 60 5.16 -6.79 -7.23
CA VAL A 60 6.47 -6.22 -6.86
C VAL A 60 7.45 -6.33 -8.03
N ASP A 61 7.45 -7.48 -8.73
CA ASP A 61 8.33 -7.78 -9.87
C ASP A 61 8.16 -6.80 -11.06
N VAL A 62 7.03 -6.08 -11.13
CA VAL A 62 6.73 -5.11 -12.19
C VAL A 62 6.99 -3.65 -11.79
N VAL A 63 7.46 -3.39 -10.56
CA VAL A 63 7.82 -2.03 -10.15
C VAL A 63 9.08 -1.59 -10.89
N LEU A 64 9.06 -0.38 -11.46
CA LEU A 64 10.21 0.20 -12.14
C LEU A 64 11.36 0.51 -11.16
N PRO A 65 12.64 0.50 -11.59
CA PRO A 65 13.77 0.84 -10.72
C PRO A 65 13.71 2.26 -10.11
N GLY A 66 12.99 3.19 -10.75
CA GLY A 66 12.72 4.52 -10.21
C GLY A 66 11.39 4.64 -9.45
N GLY A 67 10.70 3.53 -9.23
CA GLY A 67 9.38 3.43 -8.60
C GLY A 67 9.45 2.89 -7.17
N ALA A 68 8.28 2.58 -6.61
CA ALA A 68 8.14 2.10 -5.24
C ALA A 68 7.19 0.91 -5.09
N ALA A 69 7.56 -0.07 -4.27
CA ALA A 69 6.62 -1.03 -3.71
C ALA A 69 6.11 -0.52 -2.36
N VAL A 70 4.79 -0.44 -2.20
CA VAL A 70 4.09 -0.07 -0.97
C VAL A 70 3.54 -1.33 -0.32
N LEU A 71 4.13 -1.74 0.80
CA LEU A 71 3.92 -3.06 1.39
C LEU A 71 3.45 -2.95 2.84
N ASN A 72 2.46 -3.76 3.23
CA ASN A 72 1.98 -3.81 4.61
C ASN A 72 2.99 -4.55 5.50
N ALA A 73 3.65 -3.83 6.40
CA ALA A 73 4.65 -4.40 7.31
C ALA A 73 4.05 -5.26 8.43
N SER A 74 2.72 -5.23 8.63
CA SER A 74 2.04 -6.14 9.55
C SER A 74 1.95 -7.58 9.02
N GLN A 75 2.25 -7.80 7.73
CA GLN A 75 2.19 -9.12 7.10
C GLN A 75 3.60 -9.61 6.72
N PRO A 76 4.15 -10.63 7.42
CA PRO A 76 5.49 -11.15 7.16
C PRO A 76 5.71 -11.54 5.69
N MET A 77 4.70 -12.15 5.05
CA MET A 77 4.76 -12.52 3.64
C MET A 77 5.02 -11.32 2.71
N LEU A 78 4.48 -10.14 3.03
CA LEU A 78 4.71 -8.92 2.24
C LEU A 78 6.07 -8.28 2.55
N VAL A 79 6.53 -8.37 3.80
CA VAL A 79 7.90 -7.97 4.19
C VAL A 79 8.94 -8.80 3.43
N ASP A 80 8.71 -10.10 3.27
CA ASP A 80 9.60 -11.01 2.55
C ASP A 80 9.69 -10.71 1.04
N MET A 81 8.76 -9.90 0.49
CA MET A 81 8.81 -9.46 -0.91
C MET A 81 9.70 -8.23 -1.14
N ALA A 82 10.07 -7.50 -0.09
CA ALA A 82 10.84 -6.26 -0.22
C ALA A 82 12.16 -6.42 -1.03
N PRO A 83 12.95 -7.51 -0.87
CA PRO A 83 14.16 -7.71 -1.65
C PRO A 83 13.94 -7.96 -3.15
N LEU A 84 12.68 -8.21 -3.58
CA LEU A 84 12.32 -8.43 -4.99
C LEU A 84 12.06 -7.13 -5.74
N CYS A 85 11.91 -6.00 -5.03
CA CYS A 85 11.66 -4.70 -5.65
C CYS A 85 12.97 -4.13 -6.22
N ASP A 86 12.99 -3.82 -7.52
CA ASP A 86 14.10 -3.11 -8.16
C ASP A 86 14.14 -1.62 -7.79
N GLY A 87 13.01 -1.08 -7.31
CA GLY A 87 12.85 0.30 -6.85
C GLY A 87 13.03 0.43 -5.34
N GLU A 88 12.41 1.45 -4.76
CA GLU A 88 12.36 1.56 -3.30
C GLU A 88 11.22 0.74 -2.70
N VAL A 89 11.30 0.51 -1.39
CA VAL A 89 10.20 -0.05 -0.59
C VAL A 89 9.73 1.00 0.40
N ILE A 90 8.43 1.22 0.45
CA ILE A 90 7.76 2.03 1.47
C ILE A 90 6.86 1.11 2.28
N TYR A 91 7.21 0.90 3.53
CA TYR A 91 6.35 0.13 4.42
C TYR A 91 5.19 0.96 4.93
N PHE A 92 4.05 0.32 5.17
CA PHE A 92 3.00 0.91 5.97
C PHE A 92 2.47 -0.10 6.99
N ALA A 93 2.00 0.39 8.14
CA ALA A 93 1.22 -0.39 9.11
C ALA A 93 0.61 0.56 10.15
N ALA A 94 -0.48 0.16 10.80
CA ALA A 94 -1.00 0.94 11.92
C ALA A 94 0.02 1.07 13.06
N ASP A 95 0.71 -0.02 13.41
CA ASP A 95 1.76 -0.03 14.42
C ASP A 95 3.12 0.36 13.80
N GLY A 96 3.63 1.53 14.20
CA GLY A 96 4.94 2.04 13.75
C GLY A 96 6.15 1.41 14.45
N ASP A 97 5.95 0.65 15.52
CA ASP A 97 7.01 0.02 16.32
C ASP A 97 7.30 -1.42 15.85
N LEU A 98 6.65 -1.88 14.78
CA LEU A 98 6.94 -3.17 14.16
C LEU A 98 8.43 -3.26 13.79
N PRO A 99 9.12 -4.38 14.10
CA PRO A 99 10.54 -4.54 13.80
C PRO A 99 10.90 -4.27 12.33
N ALA A 100 10.04 -4.69 11.40
CA ALA A 100 10.22 -4.43 9.98
C ALA A 100 10.25 -2.92 9.65
N ILE A 101 9.40 -2.11 10.28
CA ILE A 101 9.38 -0.65 10.10
C ILE A 101 10.60 -0.01 10.75
N VAL A 102 10.90 -0.36 12.00
CA VAL A 102 12.03 0.18 12.76
C VAL A 102 13.35 -0.08 12.02
N ASP A 103 13.58 -1.33 11.61
CA ASP A 103 14.78 -1.72 10.91
C ASP A 103 14.89 -1.10 9.52
N HIS A 104 13.77 -1.00 8.79
CA HIS A 104 13.73 -0.38 7.46
C HIS A 104 14.10 1.11 7.54
N ARG A 105 13.50 1.83 8.49
CA ARG A 105 13.82 3.24 8.75
C ARG A 105 15.27 3.43 9.21
N GLY A 106 15.78 2.53 10.05
CA GLY A 106 17.19 2.54 10.49
C GLY A 106 18.17 2.40 9.32
N ARG A 107 17.74 1.83 8.19
CA ARG A 107 18.50 1.67 6.95
C ARG A 107 18.26 2.79 5.92
N GLY A 108 17.56 3.86 6.28
CA GLY A 108 17.23 4.95 5.35
C GLY A 108 15.89 4.80 4.63
N GLY A 109 15.17 3.71 4.90
CA GLY A 109 13.87 3.42 4.29
C GLY A 109 12.76 4.36 4.74
N ARG A 110 11.73 4.47 3.91
CA ARG A 110 10.52 5.26 4.18
C ARG A 110 9.40 4.38 4.73
N ALA A 111 8.59 4.92 5.64
CA ALA A 111 7.44 4.23 6.18
C ALA A 111 6.26 5.18 6.47
N VAL A 112 5.05 4.63 6.50
CA VAL A 112 3.81 5.35 6.84
C VAL A 112 3.06 4.59 7.93
N PHE A 113 2.83 5.22 9.08
CA PHE A 113 2.22 4.55 10.23
C PHE A 113 1.36 5.49 11.07
N VAL A 114 0.68 4.94 12.08
CA VAL A 114 -0.07 5.72 13.06
C VAL A 114 0.78 5.94 14.30
N ARG A 115 0.83 7.18 14.80
CA ARG A 115 1.36 7.50 16.12
C ARG A 115 0.46 8.51 16.80
N ASP A 116 0.08 8.24 18.05
CA ASP A 116 -0.81 9.10 18.85
C ASP A 116 -2.14 9.44 18.13
N GLY A 117 -2.65 8.52 17.31
CA GLY A 117 -3.87 8.69 16.52
C GLY A 117 -3.71 9.52 15.23
N GLU A 118 -2.48 9.89 14.89
CA GLU A 118 -2.13 10.66 13.70
C GLU A 118 -1.43 9.80 12.65
N VAL A 119 -1.70 10.04 11.37
CA VAL A 119 -0.98 9.46 10.23
C VAL A 119 0.36 10.19 10.09
N VAL A 120 1.46 9.42 10.09
CA VAL A 120 2.83 9.92 10.02
C VAL A 120 3.53 9.37 8.79
N LEU A 121 4.11 10.25 7.96
CA LEU A 121 5.11 9.89 6.96
C LEU A 121 6.48 9.98 7.62
N ALA A 122 7.28 8.92 7.52
CA ALA A 122 8.56 8.84 8.20
C ALA A 122 9.67 8.40 7.25
N SER A 123 10.79 9.10 7.32
CA SER A 123 12.09 8.73 6.75
C SER A 123 13.08 8.52 7.91
N SER A 124 14.34 8.21 7.59
CA SER A 124 15.41 8.15 8.58
C SER A 124 15.67 9.51 9.26
N GLU A 125 15.51 10.62 8.52
CA GLU A 125 15.90 11.94 8.99
C GLU A 125 14.72 12.77 9.53
N ARG A 126 13.50 12.48 9.07
CA ARG A 126 12.33 13.34 9.30
C ARG A 126 11.06 12.53 9.42
N GLU A 127 10.18 13.04 10.27
CA GLU A 127 8.78 12.63 10.34
C GLU A 127 7.89 13.83 10.05
N ALA A 128 6.78 13.58 9.36
CA ALA A 128 5.77 14.58 9.04
C ALA A 128 4.39 14.04 9.41
N VAL A 129 3.69 14.78 10.27
CA VAL A 129 2.31 14.48 10.65
C VAL A 129 1.36 14.98 9.55
N ILE A 130 0.59 14.06 8.96
CA ILE A 130 -0.31 14.32 7.83
C ILE A 130 -1.70 14.70 8.29
N THR A 131 -2.35 13.90 9.13
CA THR A 131 -3.67 14.22 9.66
C THR A 131 -4.06 13.24 10.75
N SER A 132 -5.06 13.59 11.54
CA SER A 132 -5.63 12.71 12.55
C SER A 132 -6.50 11.67 11.89
N LEU A 133 -6.49 10.42 12.38
CA LEU A 133 -7.48 9.42 11.95
C LEU A 133 -8.92 9.91 12.15
N ARG A 134 -9.15 10.76 13.16
CA ARG A 134 -10.46 11.39 13.41
C ARG A 134 -10.91 12.33 12.29
N ALA A 135 -9.98 12.89 11.53
CA ALA A 135 -10.26 13.76 10.40
C ALA A 135 -10.44 12.98 9.09
N ILE A 136 -10.14 11.68 9.07
CA ILE A 136 -10.35 10.80 7.91
C ILE A 136 -11.69 10.07 8.07
N PRO A 137 -12.76 10.46 7.34
CA PRO A 137 -14.12 9.93 7.56
C PRO A 137 -14.21 8.40 7.44
N LEU A 138 -13.47 7.82 6.50
CA LEU A 138 -13.48 6.38 6.21
C LEU A 138 -12.99 5.51 7.38
N THR A 139 -12.13 6.04 8.25
CA THR A 139 -11.52 5.25 9.34
C THR A 139 -12.40 5.13 10.57
N ASP A 140 -13.47 5.92 10.65
CA ASP A 140 -14.30 6.09 11.85
C ASP A 140 -13.47 6.41 13.10
N GLY A 141 -12.51 7.34 12.95
CA GLY A 141 -11.58 7.71 14.02
C GLY A 141 -10.62 6.58 14.40
N GLY A 142 -10.25 5.74 13.44
CA GLY A 142 -9.34 4.61 13.61
C GLY A 142 -10.00 3.29 14.03
N ARG A 143 -11.33 3.21 14.12
CA ARG A 143 -12.03 1.98 14.54
C ARG A 143 -12.14 0.94 13.43
N ILE A 144 -12.10 1.36 12.16
CA ILE A 144 -12.17 0.47 11.02
C ILE A 144 -10.75 0.17 10.52
N ALA A 145 -10.14 -0.90 11.04
CA ALA A 145 -8.75 -1.25 10.78
C ALA A 145 -8.39 -1.33 9.29
N VAL A 146 -9.25 -1.97 8.48
CA VAL A 146 -9.05 -2.07 7.02
C VAL A 146 -8.99 -0.68 6.35
N GLN A 147 -9.78 0.28 6.83
CA GLN A 147 -9.76 1.63 6.28
C GLN A 147 -8.57 2.45 6.78
N VAL A 148 -8.03 2.14 7.96
CA VAL A 148 -6.73 2.67 8.40
C VAL A 148 -5.64 2.18 7.44
N ASP A 149 -5.55 0.87 7.19
CA ASP A 149 -4.57 0.30 6.26
C ASP A 149 -4.69 0.91 4.86
N ASN A 150 -5.90 1.04 4.32
CA ASN A 150 -6.15 1.69 3.03
C ASN A 150 -5.66 3.15 3.02
N ALA A 151 -5.92 3.92 4.08
CA ALA A 151 -5.49 5.31 4.17
C ALA A 151 -3.96 5.44 4.24
N LEU A 152 -3.29 4.56 4.98
CA LEU A 152 -1.83 4.53 5.08
C LEU A 152 -1.18 4.12 3.75
N ALA A 153 -1.72 3.10 3.09
CA ALA A 153 -1.25 2.67 1.76
C ALA A 153 -1.43 3.78 0.71
N ALA A 154 -2.58 4.47 0.72
CA ALA A 154 -2.85 5.60 -0.17
C ALA A 154 -1.89 6.77 0.08
N ALA A 155 -1.62 7.10 1.35
CA ALA A 155 -0.65 8.13 1.71
C ALA A 155 0.77 7.76 1.27
N ALA A 156 1.19 6.50 1.45
CA ALA A 156 2.48 5.98 1.01
C ALA A 156 2.63 6.05 -0.52
N ALA A 157 1.60 5.64 -1.27
CA ALA A 157 1.61 5.70 -2.72
C ALA A 157 1.67 7.14 -3.25
N ALA A 158 0.89 8.04 -2.67
CA ALA A 158 0.93 9.46 -3.03
C ALA A 158 2.32 10.06 -2.73
N TRP A 159 2.93 9.70 -1.61
CA TRP A 159 4.27 10.13 -1.25
C TRP A 159 5.36 9.55 -2.16
N ALA A 160 5.19 8.32 -2.67
CA ALA A 160 6.06 7.73 -3.69
C ALA A 160 6.00 8.51 -5.01
N LEU A 161 4.81 9.01 -5.38
CA LEU A 161 4.59 9.82 -6.58
C LEU A 161 5.01 11.29 -6.42
N GLY A 162 5.57 11.69 -5.26
CA GLY A 162 5.99 13.07 -5.01
C GLY A 162 4.84 14.06 -4.80
N ILE A 163 3.64 13.57 -4.47
CA ILE A 163 2.51 14.44 -4.12
C ILE A 163 2.79 15.13 -2.78
N ALA A 164 2.56 16.44 -2.74
CA ALA A 164 2.82 17.25 -1.56
C ALA A 164 1.98 16.77 -0.35
N PRO A 165 2.57 16.72 0.88
CA PRO A 165 1.87 16.28 2.09
C PRO A 165 0.52 16.96 2.35
N GLU A 166 0.40 18.24 2.00
CA GLU A 166 -0.82 19.03 2.16
C GLU A 166 -1.94 18.55 1.22
N ILE A 167 -1.59 18.15 0.00
CA ILE A 167 -2.55 17.56 -0.95
C ILE A 167 -2.99 16.18 -0.45
N VAL A 168 -2.06 15.37 0.07
CA VAL A 168 -2.38 14.06 0.67
C VAL A 168 -3.33 14.22 1.86
N ARG A 169 -3.05 15.17 2.76
CA ARG A 169 -3.93 15.54 3.88
C ARG A 169 -5.34 15.84 3.39
N THR A 170 -5.49 16.78 2.46
CA THR A 170 -6.81 17.18 1.94
C THR A 170 -7.53 16.01 1.28
N ALA A 171 -6.83 15.18 0.51
CA ALA A 171 -7.42 14.01 -0.14
C ALA A 171 -7.95 13.00 0.89
N LEU A 172 -7.19 12.70 1.95
CA LEU A 172 -7.61 11.79 3.01
C LEU A 172 -8.80 12.33 3.81
N GLU A 173 -8.79 13.61 4.16
CA GLU A 173 -9.86 14.24 4.95
C GLU A 173 -11.19 14.38 4.17
N THR A 174 -11.10 14.44 2.84
CA THR A 174 -12.28 14.58 1.96
C THR A 174 -12.70 13.27 1.29
N ALA A 175 -11.97 12.18 1.53
CA ALA A 175 -12.28 10.87 0.96
C ALA A 175 -13.67 10.41 1.41
N ALA A 176 -14.57 10.26 0.45
CA ALA A 176 -15.91 9.72 0.66
C ALA A 176 -15.92 8.21 0.42
N ASN A 177 -16.83 7.49 1.10
CA ASN A 177 -17.07 6.08 0.78
C ASN A 177 -17.52 5.99 -0.68
N GLY A 178 -16.75 5.33 -1.54
CA GLY A 178 -17.03 5.12 -2.97
C GLY A 178 -18.26 4.25 -3.28
N PHE A 179 -19.20 4.11 -2.34
CA PHE A 179 -20.42 3.30 -2.46
C PHE A 179 -21.71 4.12 -2.33
N ASP A 180 -21.71 5.40 -2.70
CA ASP A 180 -22.96 6.10 -3.03
C ASP A 180 -23.33 5.85 -4.50
N GLN A 181 -23.67 4.60 -4.83
CA GLN A 181 -24.52 4.29 -5.98
C GLN A 181 -25.98 4.39 -5.54
N ARG A 182 -26.50 5.61 -5.46
CA ARG A 182 -27.89 5.90 -5.85
C ARG A 182 -27.91 7.19 -6.64
N ARG A 183 -28.00 7.06 -7.96
CA ARG A 183 -29.04 7.70 -8.78
C ARG A 183 -29.21 6.91 -10.08
#